data_AF-A0A3P8KE96-F1
#
_entry.id   AF-A0A3P8KE96-F1
#
_cell.length_a   1.000
_cell.length_b   1.000
_cell.length_c   1.000
_cell.angle_alpha   90.00
_cell.angle_beta   90.00
_cell.angle_gamma   90.00
#
_symmetry.space_group_name_H-M   'P 1'
#
loop_
_entity.id
_entity.type
_entity.pdbx_description
1 polymer ?
#
loop_
_entity_poly.entity_id
_entity_poly.type
_entity_poly.pdbx_seq_one_letter_code
_entity_poly.pdbx_strand_id
1 'polypeptide(L)' 'MHQSFNQRVHFYYCILIALKIHGKSKKAGGIRGKNNFLLKWLRKAQDNNIFHPDITSEIEWLRGENNPGRIRYRS' A
#
# COMPACT_ATOMS: atom_id res chain seq x y z
N MET A 1 -14.13 0.90 19.43
CA MET A 1 -12.89 0.28 18.91
C MET A 1 -13.10 -0.71 17.74
N HIS A 2 -14.27 -0.76 17.08
CA HIS A 2 -14.48 -1.61 15.89
C HIS A 2 -14.19 -0.92 14.54
N GLN A 3 -14.30 0.40 14.48
CA GLN A 3 -14.18 1.10 13.19
C GLN A 3 -12.75 1.06 12.63
N SER A 4 -11.72 1.26 13.45
CA SER A 4 -10.32 1.21 13.00
C SER A 4 -9.92 -0.16 12.42
N PHE A 5 -10.38 -1.25 13.03
CA PHE A 5 -10.15 -2.62 12.54
C PHE A 5 -10.78 -2.84 11.16
N ASN A 6 -12.04 -2.44 10.99
CA ASN A 6 -12.74 -2.57 9.72
C ASN A 6 -12.10 -1.73 8.61
N GLN A 7 -11.57 -0.54 8.94
CA GLN A 7 -10.83 0.29 7.98
C GLN A 7 -9.52 -0.38 7.54
N ARG A 8 -8.78 -1.00 8.47
CA ARG A 8 -7.55 -1.74 8.14
C ARG A 8 -7.84 -2.95 7.27
N VAL A 9 -8.86 -3.73 7.60
CA VAL A 9 -9.28 -4.89 6.80
C VAL A 9 -9.69 -4.45 5.39
N HIS A 10 -10.48 -3.38 5.27
CA HIS A 10 -10.85 -2.81 3.98
C HIS A 10 -9.61 -2.38 3.17
N PHE A 11 -8.68 -1.67 3.80
CA PHE A 11 -7.41 -1.26 3.17
C PHE A 11 -6.59 -2.44 2.62
N TYR A 12 -6.37 -3.47 3.44
CA TYR A 12 -5.63 -4.67 3.00
C TYR A 12 -6.37 -5.42 1.88
N TYR A 13 -7.70 -5.49 1.96
CA TYR A 13 -8.51 -6.07 0.89
C TYR A 13 -8.36 -5.30 -0.41
N CYS A 14 -8.38 -3.96 -0.38
CA CYS A 14 -8.14 -3.13 -1.56
C CYS A 14 -6.77 -3.39 -2.20
N ILE A 15 -5.71 -3.56 -1.38
CA ILE A 15 -4.37 -3.90 -1.86
C ILE A 15 -4.38 -5.24 -2.61
N LEU A 16 -4.99 -6.27 -2.01
CA LEU A 16 -5.07 -7.61 -2.62
C LEU A 16 -5.79 -7.56 -3.97
N ILE A 17 -6.91 -6.83 -4.05
CA ILE A 17 -7.66 -6.66 -5.30
C ILE A 17 -6.85 -5.88 -6.34
N ALA A 18 -6.19 -4.78 -5.94
CA ALA A 18 -5.33 -4.00 -6.83
C ALA A 18 -4.19 -4.84 -7.42
N LEU A 19 -3.53 -5.66 -6.60
CA LEU A 19 -2.48 -6.59 -7.02
C LEU A 19 -3.03 -7.68 -7.96
N LYS A 20 -4.22 -8.22 -7.68
CA LYS A 20 -4.90 -9.22 -8.52
C LYS A 20 -5.24 -8.65 -9.91
N ILE A 21 -5.75 -7.42 -9.97
CA ILE A 21 -6.04 -6.72 -11.24
C ILE A 21 -4.74 -6.45 -12.00
N HIS A 22 -3.69 -5.99 -11.31
CA HIS A 22 -2.37 -5.76 -11.93
C HIS A 22 -1.78 -7.03 -12.53
N GLY A 23 -1.86 -8.15 -11.81
CA GLY A 23 -1.39 -9.46 -12.27
C GLY A 23 -2.13 -10.00 -13.49
N LYS A 24 -3.40 -9.62 -13.69
CA LYS A 24 -4.18 -9.98 -14.88
C LYS A 24 -3.90 -9.08 -16.09
N SER A 25 -3.43 -7.85 -15.88
CA SER A 25 -3.39 -6.80 -16.91
C SER A 25 -2.06 -6.70 -17.68
N LYS A 26 -0.93 -7.20 -17.16
CA LYS A 26 0.37 -7.17 -17.85
C LYS A 26 1.23 -8.39 -17.51
N LYS A 27 2.17 -8.74 -18.41
CA LYS A 27 3.39 -9.53 -18.10
C LYS A 27 3.96 -9.00 -16.78
N ALA A 28 3.62 -9.66 -15.68
CA ALA A 28 3.99 -9.19 -14.36
C ALA A 28 5.50 -9.22 -14.30
N GLY A 29 6.13 -8.04 -14.31
CA GLY A 29 7.59 -7.90 -14.28
C GLY A 29 8.15 -8.39 -12.95
N GLY A 30 8.15 -9.71 -12.74
CA GLY A 30 8.55 -10.37 -11.50
C GLY A 30 8.07 -9.67 -10.22
N ILE A 31 8.89 -9.77 -9.18
CA ILE A 31 8.67 -9.14 -7.88
C ILE A 31 8.85 -7.61 -7.97
N ARG A 32 9.80 -7.13 -8.78
CA ARG A 32 10.11 -5.69 -8.92
C ARG A 32 8.94 -4.87 -9.48
N GLY A 33 8.23 -5.40 -10.47
CA GLY A 33 7.08 -4.73 -11.09
C GLY A 33 5.90 -4.62 -10.13
N LYS A 34 5.64 -5.68 -9.35
CA LYS A 34 4.63 -5.68 -8.29
C LYS A 34 4.94 -4.64 -7.21
N ASN A 35 6.20 -4.54 -6.78
CA ASN A 35 6.61 -3.57 -5.76
C ASN A 35 6.49 -2.13 -6.26
N ASN A 36 6.91 -1.85 -7.50
CA ASN A 36 6.77 -0.51 -8.09
C ASN A 36 5.29 -0.12 -8.27
N PHE A 37 4.45 -1.07 -8.69
CA PHE A 37 3.01 -0.87 -8.75
C PHE A 37 2.44 -0.55 -7.36
N LEU A 38 2.77 -1.35 -6.35
CA LEU A 38 2.27 -1.17 -4.98
C LEU A 38 2.68 0.21 -4.43
N LEU A 39 3.94 0.61 -4.59
CA LEU A 39 4.43 1.93 -4.15
C LEU A 39 3.69 3.08 -4.84
N LYS A 40 3.46 2.99 -6.15
CA LYS A 40 2.69 4.00 -6.90
C LYS A 40 1.23 4.03 -6.48
N TRP A 41 0.63 2.86 -6.27
CA TRP A 41 -0.76 2.73 -5.82
C TRP A 41 -0.95 3.33 -4.43
N LEU A 42 -0.07 2.99 -3.48
CA LEU A 42 -0.08 3.53 -2.12
C LEU A 42 0.08 5.05 -2.09
N ARG A 43 0.99 5.59 -2.91
CA ARG A 43 1.15 7.05 -3.04
C ARG A 43 -0.13 7.71 -3.55
N LYS A 44 -0.73 7.20 -4.62
CA LYS A 44 -2.00 7.73 -5.14
C LYS A 44 -3.15 7.63 -4.14
N ALA A 45 -3.22 6.52 -3.39
CA ALA A 45 -4.25 6.34 -2.38
C ALA A 45 -4.15 7.35 -1.23
N GLN A 46 -2.92 7.67 -0.83
CA GLN A 46 -2.63 8.71 0.15
C GLN A 46 -2.94 10.11 -0.41
N ASP A 47 -2.44 10.45 -1.59
CA ASP A 47 -2.63 11.78 -2.21
C ASP A 47 -4.12 12.11 -2.42
N ASN A 48 -4.95 11.09 -2.72
CA ASN A 48 -6.39 11.24 -2.92
C ASN A 48 -7.22 11.12 -1.64
N ASN A 49 -6.60 10.93 -0.46
CA ASN A 49 -7.29 10.72 0.82
C ASN A 49 -8.40 9.65 0.76
N ILE A 50 -8.15 8.54 0.05
CA ILE A 50 -9.14 7.46 -0.17
C ILE A 50 -9.48 6.72 1.13
N PHE A 51 -8.52 6.64 2.05
CA PHE A 51 -8.65 5.94 3.31
C PHE A 51 -8.68 6.92 4.49
N HIS A 52 -9.27 6.46 5.60
CA HIS A 52 -9.28 7.21 6.86
C HIS A 52 -7.84 7.53 7.31
N PRO A 53 -7.59 8.67 7.97
CA PRO A 53 -6.26 9.04 8.48
C PRO A 53 -5.58 7.94 9.33
N ASP A 54 -6.37 7.13 10.04
CA ASP A 54 -5.89 5.97 10.80
C ASP A 54 -5.14 4.91 9.97
N ILE A 55 -5.29 4.94 8.64
CA ILE A 55 -4.61 4.04 7.68
C ILE A 55 -3.31 4.65 7.16
N THR A 56 -3.09 5.96 7.37
CA THR A 56 -1.90 6.64 6.89
C THR A 56 -0.62 6.04 7.49
N SER A 57 -0.63 5.64 8.76
CA SER A 57 0.50 4.93 9.40
C SER A 57 0.84 3.62 8.68
N GLU A 58 -0.18 2.89 8.23
CA GLU A 58 -0.02 1.60 7.57
C GLU A 58 0.48 1.77 6.14
N ILE A 59 0.04 2.82 5.45
CA ILE A 59 0.58 3.22 4.15
C ILE A 59 2.05 3.60 4.27
N GLU A 60 2.42 4.39 5.29
CA GLU A 60 3.81 4.76 5.55
C GLU A 60 4.68 3.54 5.86
N TRP A 61 4.19 2.64 6.72
CA TRP A 61 4.86 1.39 7.07
C TRP A 61 5.09 0.52 5.82
N LEU A 62 4.07 0.27 5.00
CA LEU A 62 4.21 -0.51 3.76
C LEU A 62 5.16 0.13 2.75
N ARG A 63 5.20 1.46 2.66
CA ARG A 63 6.15 2.19 1.80
C ARG A 63 7.58 2.12 2.32
N GLY A 64 7.75 2.09 3.64
CA GLY A 64 9.05 1.93 4.31
C GLY A 64 9.61 0.52 4.16
N GLU A 65 8.80 -0.51 4.36
CA GLU A 65 9.20 -1.92 4.20
C GLU A 65 9.70 -2.21 2.77
N ASN A 66 9.06 -1.60 1.77
CA ASN A 66 9.45 -1.71 0.37
C ASN A 66 10.62 -0.78 -0.03
N ASN A 67 11.15 0.02 0.90
CA ASN A 67 12.30 0.90 0.69
C ASN A 67 13.17 1.01 1.96
N PRO A 68 14.06 0.02 2.22
CA PRO A 68 14.81 -0.07 3.48
C PRO A 68 15.73 1.14 3.75
N GLY A 69 16.02 1.97 2.73
CA GLY A 69 16.78 3.21 2.89
C GLY A 69 16.01 4.34 3.60
N ARG A 70 14.68 4.25 3.76
CA ARG A 70 13.85 5.32 4.33
C ARG A 70 13.58 5.17 5.84
N ILE A 71 13.77 3.98 6.40
CA ILE A 71 13.50 3.69 7.84
C ILE A 71 14.64 4.18 8.75
N ARG A 72 15.85 4.41 8.21
CA ARG A 72 17.02 4.85 9.00
C ARG A 72 17.00 6.31 9.47
N TYR A 73 16.01 7.12 9.10
CA TYR A 73 15.96 8.57 9.43
C TYR A 73 14.74 8.95 10.28
N ARG A 74 14.33 8.07 11.20
CA ARG A 74 13.31 8.40 12.21
C ARG A 74 13.69 7.74 13.54
N SER A 75 14.89 8.08 14.03
CA SER A 75 15.30 7.90 15.42
C SER A 75 15.02 9.18 16.19
#